data_AF-A0A9E4IPV0-F1
#
_entry.id   AF-A0A9E4IPV0-F1
#
_cell.length_a   1.000
_cell.length_b   1.000
_cell.length_c   1.000
_cell.angle_alpha   90.00
_cell.angle_beta   90.00
_cell.angle_gamma   90.00
#
_symmetry.space_group_name_H-M   'P 1'
#
loop_
_entity.id
_entity.type
_entity.pdbx_description
1 polymer ?
#
loop_
_entity_poly.entity_id
_entity_poly.type
_entity_poly.pdbx_seq_one_letter_code
_entity_poly.pdbx_strand_id
1 'polypeptide(L)'
;MAMFSSRTTIAHRPGGPRTAPFPQVTIDFEGGEEIRFGTQQFSTANALDQDIIEIHNDLTWVRGRHQFTIGTHNELFRFRNLFIRDNFGVYEFTSPERFAQGLAQSYSYSFSRTSDPRQAAEFWVYQLGFYAGDQWRVRDDLSLTYGLRLDAPIFPDTPTANQYSNTGNEFERIRVFFNPDNRIPFSADPNGQSTDIGSASTNEINLVDPDYRFPQLLRGNLGYDRDLGFFNLIGSVELLFSKTLQYIDYRNLNLVESGAAPDGQPTYGRLELLAGAPVQPVRLLPHSGRAGGHHAGRLLQRAAGASLQLPGRERQQRRRDAGQRPALRAARRRRGHRHRRRLRRCGS
;
A
#
# COMPACT_ATOMS: atom_id res chain seq x y z
N MET A 1 -25.96 -8.81 -7.93
CA MET A 1 -25.18 -8.61 -6.70
C MET A 1 -24.21 -9.75 -6.56
N ALA A 2 -22.92 -9.45 -6.55
CA ALA A 2 -21.86 -10.40 -6.29
C ALA A 2 -21.16 -9.99 -5.00
N MET A 3 -20.79 -10.97 -4.18
CA MET A 3 -20.07 -10.76 -2.93
C MET A 3 -18.84 -11.66 -2.95
N PHE A 4 -17.68 -11.08 -2.65
CA PHE A 4 -16.43 -11.79 -2.54
C PHE A 4 -15.80 -11.49 -1.19
N SER A 5 -15.15 -12.50 -0.61
CA SER A 5 -14.37 -12.34 0.61
C SER A 5 -13.00 -12.94 0.37
N SER A 6 -11.97 -12.21 0.76
CA SER A 6 -10.59 -12.66 0.67
C SER A 6 -9.81 -12.22 1.91
N ARG A 7 -8.75 -12.96 2.21
CA ARG A 7 -7.81 -12.66 3.28
C ARG A 7 -6.40 -12.75 2.72
N THR A 8 -5.61 -11.71 2.94
CA THR A 8 -4.19 -11.66 2.56
C THR A 8 -3.36 -11.41 3.81
N THR A 9 -2.39 -12.29 4.06
CA THR A 9 -1.38 -12.11 5.12
C THR A 9 -0.01 -11.98 4.46
N ILE A 10 0.64 -10.84 4.66
CA ILE A 10 2.05 -10.63 4.32
C ILE A 10 2.80 -10.57 5.64
N ALA A 11 3.47 -11.66 5.99
CA ALA A 11 4.32 -11.70 7.18
C ALA A 11 5.73 -12.06 6.79
N HIS A 12 6.70 -11.28 7.26
CA HIS A 12 8.09 -11.69 7.16
C HIS A 12 8.34 -12.76 8.21
N ARG A 13 8.34 -14.04 7.81
CA ARG A 13 8.89 -15.11 8.64
C ARG A 13 10.41 -15.00 8.60
N PRO A 14 11.12 -14.91 9.73
CA PRO A 14 12.58 -14.97 9.73
C PRO A 14 13.04 -16.21 8.97
N GLY A 15 13.59 -16.02 7.78
CA GLY A 15 14.00 -17.09 6.88
C GLY A 15 15.44 -17.51 7.16
N GLY A 16 15.60 -18.63 7.85
CA GLY A 16 16.88 -19.31 8.08
C GLY A 16 16.72 -20.44 9.11
N PRO A 17 17.48 -21.54 9.03
CA PRO A 17 17.22 -22.78 9.76
C PRO A 17 17.22 -22.57 11.28
N ARG A 18 16.03 -22.55 11.92
CA ARG A 18 15.80 -22.61 13.37
C ARG A 18 16.90 -21.97 14.23
N THR A 19 17.43 -20.81 13.86
CA THR A 19 18.29 -20.06 14.75
C THR A 19 17.38 -19.52 15.84
N ALA A 20 17.72 -19.82 17.09
CA ALA A 20 17.01 -19.24 18.22
C ALA A 20 16.98 -17.71 18.04
N PRO A 21 15.87 -17.03 18.39
CA PRO A 21 15.81 -15.58 18.43
C PRO A 21 17.09 -14.99 19.04
N PHE A 22 17.70 -14.02 18.37
CA PHE A 22 18.96 -13.40 18.77
C PHE A 22 19.00 -11.95 18.28
N PRO A 23 19.55 -11.00 19.07
CA PRO A 23 19.73 -9.61 18.66
C PRO A 23 20.50 -9.49 17.35
N GLN A 24 20.31 -8.40 16.60
CA GLN A 24 21.23 -8.09 15.51
C GLN A 24 22.55 -7.60 16.11
N VAL A 25 23.66 -8.17 15.69
CA VAL A 25 25.00 -7.76 16.11
C VAL A 25 25.81 -7.39 14.89
N THR A 26 26.42 -6.22 14.95
CA THR A 26 27.39 -5.72 13.98
C THR A 26 28.73 -5.52 14.67
N ILE A 27 29.81 -6.04 14.07
CA ILE A 27 31.18 -5.88 14.56
C ILE A 27 32.03 -5.30 13.44
N ASP A 28 32.64 -4.15 13.71
CA ASP A 28 33.61 -3.51 12.83
C ASP A 28 35.01 -4.11 13.05
N PHE A 29 35.78 -4.23 11.98
CA PHE A 29 37.17 -4.68 11.99
C PHE A 29 38.09 -3.57 11.47
N GLU A 30 39.37 -3.64 11.87
CA GLU A 30 40.40 -2.80 11.28
C GLU A 30 40.44 -3.00 9.76
N GLY A 31 40.53 -1.90 9.00
CA GLY A 31 40.46 -1.94 7.53
C GLY A 31 39.06 -1.74 6.93
N GLY A 32 38.03 -1.58 7.77
CA GLY A 32 36.67 -1.21 7.33
C GLY A 32 35.78 -2.40 6.95
N GLU A 33 36.18 -3.63 7.30
CA GLU A 33 35.32 -4.81 7.17
C GLU A 33 34.27 -4.84 8.30
N GLU A 34 33.07 -5.35 8.00
CA GLU A 34 31.95 -5.49 8.95
C GLU A 34 31.46 -6.95 8.93
N ILE A 35 31.28 -7.55 10.12
CA ILE A 35 30.50 -8.79 10.27
C ILE A 35 29.16 -8.46 10.92
N ARG A 36 28.08 -8.89 10.27
CA ARG A 36 26.72 -8.78 10.79
C ARG A 36 26.05 -10.14 10.92
N PHE A 37 25.48 -10.41 12.09
CA PHE A 37 24.77 -11.66 12.38
C PHE A 37 23.58 -11.44 13.32
N GLY A 38 22.82 -12.50 13.56
CA GLY A 38 21.60 -12.46 14.36
C GLY A 38 20.35 -12.13 13.54
N THR A 39 19.26 -11.74 14.22
CA THR A 39 17.97 -11.52 13.55
C THR A 39 17.92 -10.12 12.94
N GLN A 40 17.61 -10.04 11.64
CA GLN A 40 17.54 -8.76 10.93
C GLN A 40 16.51 -7.83 11.58
N GLN A 41 16.92 -6.58 11.84
CA GLN A 41 16.21 -5.66 12.73
C GLN A 41 14.77 -5.27 12.33
N PHE A 42 14.37 -5.50 11.08
CA PHE A 42 13.03 -5.15 10.57
C PHE A 42 12.08 -6.35 10.49
N SER A 43 12.53 -7.53 10.93
CA SER A 43 11.83 -8.80 10.70
C SER A 43 11.18 -9.43 11.94
N THR A 44 11.51 -8.95 13.14
CA THR A 44 11.19 -9.60 14.42
C THR A 44 9.72 -9.46 14.83
N ALA A 45 9.10 -8.35 14.48
CA ALA A 45 7.67 -8.12 14.60
C ALA A 45 7.18 -7.32 13.40
N ASN A 46 7.06 -7.97 12.25
CA ASN A 46 6.64 -7.36 11.00
C ASN A 46 5.61 -8.25 10.27
N ALA A 47 4.35 -7.86 10.36
CA ALA A 47 3.24 -8.55 9.73
C ALA A 47 2.15 -7.57 9.32
N LEU A 48 1.60 -7.77 8.13
CA LEU A 48 0.44 -7.07 7.62
C LEU A 48 -0.63 -8.11 7.30
N ASP A 49 -1.76 -8.01 7.99
CA ASP A 49 -2.95 -8.79 7.72
C ASP A 49 -4.04 -7.87 7.18
N GLN A 50 -4.72 -8.31 6.12
CA GLN A 50 -5.82 -7.60 5.52
C GLN A 50 -6.97 -8.57 5.23
N ASP A 51 -8.12 -8.30 5.84
CA ASP A 51 -9.38 -8.96 5.51
C ASP A 51 -10.22 -8.03 4.64
N ILE A 52 -10.75 -8.54 3.53
CA ILE A 52 -11.49 -7.76 2.54
C ILE A 52 -12.86 -8.40 2.31
N ILE A 53 -13.89 -7.57 2.39
CA ILE A 53 -15.24 -7.89 1.91
C ILE A 53 -15.57 -6.94 0.77
N GLU A 54 -15.79 -7.49 -0.41
CA GLU A 54 -16.21 -6.73 -1.58
C GLU A 54 -17.69 -7.00 -1.88
N ILE A 55 -18.45 -5.92 -2.03
CA ILE A 55 -19.86 -5.94 -2.43
C ILE A 55 -20.00 -5.13 -3.70
N HIS A 56 -20.40 -5.82 -4.77
CA HIS A 56 -20.57 -5.22 -6.09
C HIS A 56 -21.98 -5.43 -6.64
N ASN A 57 -22.54 -4.35 -7.21
CA ASN A 57 -23.86 -4.37 -7.82
C ASN A 57 -23.89 -3.50 -9.08
N ASP A 58 -24.40 -4.08 -10.17
CA ASP A 58 -24.81 -3.36 -11.37
C ASP A 58 -26.29 -3.61 -11.64
N LEU A 59 -27.02 -2.52 -11.84
CA LEU A 59 -28.34 -2.52 -12.43
C LEU A 59 -28.25 -1.94 -13.84
N THR A 60 -28.53 -2.78 -14.83
CA THR A 60 -28.63 -2.35 -16.23
C THR A 60 -30.08 -2.27 -16.66
N TRP A 61 -30.50 -1.10 -17.14
CA TRP A 61 -31.82 -0.88 -17.71
C TRP A 61 -31.73 -0.51 -19.18
N VAL A 62 -32.26 -1.38 -20.03
CA VAL A 62 -32.37 -1.13 -21.47
C VAL A 62 -33.74 -0.52 -21.74
N ARG A 63 -33.75 0.70 -22.30
CA ARG A 63 -34.97 1.38 -22.72
C ARG A 63 -34.77 2.03 -24.08
N GLY A 64 -35.40 1.46 -25.11
CA GLY A 64 -35.26 1.94 -26.48
C GLY A 64 -33.81 1.84 -26.95
N ARG A 65 -33.22 2.99 -27.31
CA ARG A 65 -31.83 3.11 -27.77
C ARG A 65 -30.82 3.34 -26.65
N HIS A 66 -31.26 3.36 -25.40
CA HIS A 66 -30.42 3.58 -24.21
C HIS A 66 -30.18 2.29 -23.45
N GLN A 67 -29.00 2.18 -22.86
CA GLN A 67 -28.62 1.15 -21.91
C GLN A 67 -28.00 1.85 -20.70
N PHE A 68 -28.86 2.22 -19.76
CA PHE A 68 -28.46 2.84 -18.51
C PHE A 68 -27.82 1.77 -17.62
N THR A 69 -26.72 2.13 -16.95
CA THR A 69 -26.11 1.32 -15.90
C THR A 69 -25.93 2.18 -14.67
N ILE A 70 -26.44 1.71 -13.54
CA ILE A 70 -26.24 2.32 -12.23
C ILE A 70 -25.68 1.23 -11.34
N GLY A 71 -24.67 1.54 -10.55
CA GLY A 71 -24.05 0.54 -9.70
C GLY A 71 -23.27 1.11 -8.54
N THR A 72 -22.91 0.18 -7.66
CA THR A 72 -22.04 0.44 -6.52
C THR A 72 -20.95 -0.61 -6.46
N HIS A 73 -19.78 -0.21 -6.02
CA HIS A 73 -18.67 -1.11 -5.73
C HIS A 73 -18.07 -0.66 -4.41
N ASN A 74 -18.17 -1.52 -3.41
CA ASN A 74 -17.82 -1.19 -2.04
C ASN A 74 -16.86 -2.25 -1.50
N GLU A 75 -15.74 -1.81 -0.95
CA GLU A 75 -14.76 -2.67 -0.32
C GLU A 75 -14.64 -2.29 1.15
N LEU A 76 -14.83 -3.26 2.05
CA LEU A 76 -14.66 -3.11 3.48
C LEU A 76 -13.38 -3.85 3.87
N PHE A 77 -12.38 -3.10 4.30
CA PHE A 77 -11.08 -3.61 4.68
C PHE A 77 -10.91 -3.53 6.19
N ARG A 78 -10.45 -4.61 6.82
CA ARG A 78 -9.85 -4.57 8.15
C ARG A 78 -8.34 -4.73 7.99
N PHE A 79 -7.60 -3.72 8.41
CA PHE A 79 -6.14 -3.76 8.45
C PHE A 79 -5.68 -4.11 9.85
N ARG A 80 -4.68 -5.00 9.95
CA ARG A 80 -3.85 -5.18 11.14
C ARG A 80 -2.39 -5.06 10.69
N ASN A 81 -1.73 -3.98 11.09
CA ASN A 81 -0.32 -3.74 10.82
C ASN A 81 0.51 -3.85 12.10
N LEU A 82 1.33 -4.89 12.18
CA LEU A 82 2.30 -5.11 13.23
C LEU A 82 3.67 -4.73 12.70
N PHE A 83 4.26 -3.66 13.22
CA PHE A 83 5.65 -3.30 12.91
C PHE A 83 6.38 -2.76 14.14
N ILE A 84 7.23 -3.59 14.74
CA ILE A 84 8.16 -3.20 15.81
C ILE A 84 9.56 -3.53 15.33
N ARG A 85 10.34 -2.47 15.08
CA ARG A 85 11.74 -2.58 14.66
C ARG A 85 12.64 -2.81 15.86
N ASP A 86 13.78 -3.45 15.66
CA ASP A 86 14.81 -3.64 16.68
C ASP A 86 14.27 -4.39 17.92
N ASN A 87 13.17 -5.15 17.78
CA ASN A 87 12.44 -5.76 18.91
C ASN A 87 13.19 -6.89 19.62
N PHE A 88 14.37 -7.29 19.12
CA PHE A 88 15.29 -8.20 19.79
C PHE A 88 16.60 -7.51 20.21
N GLY A 89 16.69 -6.18 20.06
CA GLY A 89 17.92 -5.43 20.23
C GLY A 89 18.79 -5.39 18.97
N VAL A 90 19.48 -4.28 18.79
CA VAL A 90 20.53 -4.09 17.78
C VAL A 90 21.74 -3.51 18.49
N TYR A 91 22.88 -4.19 18.35
CA TYR A 91 24.13 -3.82 18.96
C TYR A 91 25.21 -3.62 17.89
N GLU A 92 25.97 -2.54 18.03
CA GLU A 92 27.13 -2.27 17.19
C GLU A 92 28.38 -2.23 18.06
N PHE A 93 29.44 -2.90 17.61
CA PHE A 93 30.74 -2.96 18.27
C PHE A 93 31.80 -2.42 17.32
N THR A 94 32.62 -1.49 17.79
CA THR A 94 33.69 -0.86 16.99
C THR A 94 34.92 -1.76 16.81
N SER A 95 35.00 -2.88 17.54
CA SER A 95 36.09 -3.85 17.40
C SER A 95 35.72 -5.22 17.97
N PRO A 96 36.42 -6.30 17.55
CA PRO A 96 36.26 -7.63 18.15
C PRO A 96 36.59 -7.69 19.64
N GLU A 97 37.54 -6.88 20.12
CA GLU A 97 37.92 -6.80 21.54
C GLU A 97 36.76 -6.25 22.38
N ARG A 98 36.07 -5.23 21.88
CA ARG A 98 34.87 -4.69 22.54
C ARG A 98 33.72 -5.68 22.54
N PHE A 99 33.54 -6.43 21.46
CA PHE A 99 32.58 -7.52 21.42
C PHE A 99 32.91 -8.61 22.45
N ALA A 100 34.17 -9.03 22.55
CA ALA A 100 34.62 -10.01 23.54
C ALA A 100 34.42 -9.54 25.00
N GLN A 101 34.50 -8.22 25.23
CA GLN A 101 34.19 -7.59 26.53
C GLN A 101 32.70 -7.35 26.76
N GLY A 102 31.84 -7.57 25.74
CA GLY A 102 30.41 -7.28 25.81
C GLY A 102 30.08 -5.79 25.92
N LEU A 103 30.97 -4.91 25.44
CA LEU A 103 30.84 -3.45 25.53
C LEU A 103 30.45 -2.87 24.17
N ALA A 104 29.15 -2.68 23.95
CA ALA A 104 28.65 -2.14 22.69
C ALA A 104 28.93 -0.63 22.57
N GLN A 105 29.22 -0.19 21.35
CA GLN A 105 29.32 1.23 20.99
C GLN A 105 27.95 1.87 20.80
N SER A 106 26.96 1.13 20.32
CA SER A 106 25.60 1.62 20.19
C SER A 106 24.60 0.51 20.50
N TYR A 107 23.42 0.93 20.94
CA TYR A 107 22.29 0.05 21.21
C TYR A 107 20.99 0.69 20.75
N SER A 108 20.17 -0.08 20.04
CA SER A 108 18.80 0.27 19.72
C SER A 108 17.84 -0.86 20.11
N TYR A 109 16.74 -0.50 20.76
CA TYR A 109 15.67 -1.42 21.12
C TYR A 109 14.34 -0.71 21.05
N SER A 110 13.35 -1.34 20.42
CA SER A 110 11.98 -0.83 20.43
C SER A 110 11.03 -1.91 20.93
N PHE A 111 10.10 -1.53 21.80
CA PHE A 111 9.17 -2.46 22.44
C PHE A 111 7.81 -1.80 22.64
N SER A 112 6.75 -2.61 22.78
CA SER A 112 5.42 -2.07 23.09
C SER A 112 5.34 -1.63 24.55
N ARG A 113 4.70 -0.48 24.78
CA ARG A 113 4.35 0.05 26.11
C ARG A 113 2.98 -0.43 26.60
N THR A 114 2.27 -1.20 25.80
CA THR A 114 0.95 -1.75 26.14
C THR A 114 1.09 -3.12 26.81
N SER A 115 -0.03 -3.69 27.26
CA SER A 115 -0.06 -5.08 27.73
C SER A 115 0.21 -6.10 26.62
N ASP A 116 0.09 -5.72 25.34
CA ASP A 116 0.44 -6.56 24.19
C ASP A 116 1.88 -6.27 23.72
N PRO A 117 2.85 -7.17 23.97
CA PRO A 117 4.23 -6.98 23.52
C PRO A 117 4.37 -6.97 21.98
N ARG A 118 3.31 -7.37 21.25
CA ARG A 118 3.20 -7.31 19.79
C ARG A 118 1.98 -6.49 19.38
N GLN A 119 1.75 -5.37 20.08
CA GLN A 119 0.70 -4.41 19.73
C GLN A 119 0.77 -4.11 18.24
N ALA A 120 -0.37 -4.29 17.57
CA ALA A 120 -0.54 -3.96 16.17
C ALA A 120 -1.51 -2.79 16.06
N ALA A 121 -1.35 -1.98 15.03
CA ALA A 121 -2.36 -1.00 14.70
C ALA A 121 -3.46 -1.70 13.90
N GLU A 122 -4.71 -1.52 14.32
CA GLU A 122 -5.86 -2.19 13.73
C GLU A 122 -6.99 -1.21 13.49
N PHE A 123 -7.55 -1.21 12.27
CA PHE A 123 -8.62 -0.29 11.90
C PHE A 123 -9.41 -0.77 10.69
N TRP A 124 -10.62 -0.23 10.56
CA TRP A 124 -11.48 -0.46 9.41
C TRP A 124 -11.39 0.67 8.38
N VAL A 125 -11.54 0.31 7.11
CA VAL A 125 -11.68 1.25 5.99
C VAL A 125 -12.85 0.79 5.11
N TYR A 126 -13.77 1.70 4.84
CA TYR A 126 -14.88 1.47 3.92
C TYR A 126 -14.67 2.29 2.66
N GLN A 127 -14.24 1.66 1.58
CA GLN A 127 -14.10 2.27 0.27
C GLN A 127 -15.45 2.17 -0.46
N LEU A 128 -16.21 3.26 -0.47
CA LEU A 128 -17.53 3.30 -1.08
C LEU A 128 -17.48 3.92 -2.47
N GLY A 129 -18.01 3.21 -3.46
CA GLY A 129 -18.04 3.64 -4.84
C GLY A 129 -19.45 3.64 -5.40
N PHE A 130 -19.86 4.74 -6.02
CA PHE A 130 -21.11 4.87 -6.76
C PHE A 130 -20.83 5.31 -8.20
N TYR A 131 -21.54 4.72 -9.16
CA TYR A 131 -21.42 5.11 -10.56
C TYR A 131 -22.75 5.02 -11.29
N ALA A 132 -22.88 5.88 -12.30
CA ALA A 132 -23.98 5.85 -13.23
C ALA A 132 -23.47 6.23 -14.63
N GLY A 133 -24.04 5.60 -15.64
CA GLY A 133 -23.71 5.90 -17.02
C GLY A 133 -24.77 5.39 -17.99
N ASP A 134 -24.61 5.76 -19.24
CA ASP A 134 -25.48 5.37 -20.33
C ASP A 134 -24.64 5.00 -21.56
N GLN A 135 -25.06 3.94 -22.23
CA GLN A 135 -24.66 3.67 -23.60
C GLN A 135 -25.87 3.97 -24.51
N TRP A 136 -25.78 5.08 -25.21
CA TRP A 136 -26.83 5.57 -26.08
C TRP A 136 -26.49 5.32 -27.55
N ARG A 137 -27.28 4.48 -28.21
CA ARG A 137 -27.27 4.34 -29.67
C ARG A 137 -28.03 5.50 -30.30
N VAL A 138 -27.40 6.65 -30.45
CA VAL A 138 -28.01 7.84 -31.06
C VAL A 138 -28.61 7.48 -32.42
N ARG A 139 -27.83 6.77 -33.24
CA ARG A 139 -28.22 6.22 -34.56
C ARG A 139 -27.63 4.82 -34.72
N ASP A 140 -28.02 4.13 -35.78
CA ASP A 140 -27.53 2.77 -36.03
C ASP A 140 -26.02 2.77 -36.38
N ASP A 141 -25.49 3.90 -36.85
CA ASP A 141 -24.09 4.16 -37.14
C ASP A 141 -23.34 4.95 -36.05
N LEU A 142 -24.02 5.39 -34.98
CA LEU A 142 -23.45 6.28 -33.97
C LEU A 142 -23.88 5.90 -32.55
N SER A 143 -22.90 5.58 -31.70
CA SER A 143 -23.10 5.36 -30.28
C SER A 143 -22.30 6.35 -29.44
N LEU A 144 -22.92 6.84 -28.38
CA LEU A 144 -22.28 7.62 -27.32
C LEU A 144 -22.26 6.79 -26.05
N THR A 145 -21.17 6.85 -25.30
CA THR A 145 -21.07 6.24 -23.97
C THR A 145 -20.60 7.32 -23.01
N TYR A 146 -21.29 7.52 -21.89
CA TYR A 146 -20.83 8.48 -20.88
C TYR A 146 -21.22 8.02 -19.50
N GLY A 147 -20.40 8.38 -18.52
CA GLY A 147 -20.61 7.98 -17.15
C GLY A 147 -19.81 8.81 -16.17
N LEU A 148 -20.26 8.76 -14.92
CA LEU A 148 -19.59 9.36 -13.78
C LEU A 148 -19.45 8.31 -12.69
N ARG A 149 -18.34 8.40 -11.96
CA ARG A 149 -18.06 7.57 -10.79
C ARG A 149 -17.48 8.43 -9.68
N LEU A 150 -18.00 8.24 -8.48
CA LEU A 150 -17.49 8.82 -7.24
C LEU A 150 -16.99 7.69 -6.34
N ASP A 151 -15.77 7.84 -5.84
CA ASP A 151 -15.18 6.92 -4.86
C ASP A 151 -14.75 7.71 -3.62
N ALA A 152 -15.13 7.21 -2.45
CA ALA A 152 -14.86 7.82 -1.17
C ALA A 152 -14.45 6.77 -0.12
N PRO A 153 -13.23 6.82 0.42
CA PRO A 153 -12.86 6.08 1.62
C PRO A 153 -13.48 6.72 2.86
N ILE A 154 -13.95 5.87 3.77
CA ILE A 154 -14.45 6.26 5.09
C ILE A 154 -13.71 5.42 6.14
N PHE A 155 -13.18 6.09 7.15
CA PHE A 155 -12.53 5.47 8.30
C PHE A 155 -13.47 5.64 9.49
N PRO A 156 -14.09 4.56 10.01
CA PRO A 156 -15.08 4.65 11.07
C PRO A 156 -14.49 5.14 12.39
N ASP A 157 -13.24 4.76 12.63
CA ASP A 157 -12.48 5.18 13.80
C ASP A 157 -11.76 6.49 13.46
N THR A 158 -11.87 7.50 14.33
CA THR A 158 -11.08 8.72 14.21
C THR A 158 -9.62 8.33 14.47
N PRO A 159 -8.70 8.45 13.51
CA PRO A 159 -7.32 8.07 13.76
C PRO A 159 -6.75 9.06 14.76
N THR A 160 -6.61 8.66 16.02
CA THR A 160 -6.07 9.51 17.10
C THR A 160 -4.59 9.80 16.91
N ALA A 161 -3.92 9.04 16.04
CA ALA A 161 -2.59 9.27 15.52
C ALA A 161 -2.35 8.28 14.37
N ASN A 162 -1.24 8.41 13.64
CA ASN A 162 -0.90 7.55 12.50
C ASN A 162 -0.91 6.04 12.85
N GLN A 163 -2.04 5.38 12.63
CA GLN A 163 -2.22 3.93 12.77
C GLN A 163 -1.46 3.12 11.70
N TYR A 164 -0.79 3.75 10.74
CA TYR A 164 0.07 2.99 9.83
C TYR A 164 1.45 2.67 10.43
N SER A 165 1.88 3.31 11.52
CA SER A 165 3.17 2.95 12.14
C SER A 165 3.42 3.44 13.56
N ASN A 166 2.81 4.52 14.04
CA ASN A 166 3.16 5.07 15.35
C ASN A 166 2.12 6.05 15.91
N THR A 167 1.44 5.65 16.97
CA THR A 167 0.65 6.57 17.81
C THR A 167 1.53 7.39 18.76
N GLY A 168 2.83 7.07 18.83
CA GLY A 168 3.81 7.68 19.72
C GLY A 168 3.59 7.40 21.21
N ASN A 169 2.58 6.60 21.55
CA ASN A 169 2.29 6.13 22.90
C ASN A 169 2.36 4.60 23.04
N GLU A 170 2.20 3.85 21.94
CA GLU A 170 2.16 2.38 21.95
C GLU A 170 3.53 1.71 21.92
N PHE A 171 4.56 2.41 21.42
CA PHE A 171 5.93 1.90 21.36
C PHE A 171 6.89 2.88 21.97
N GLU A 172 7.88 2.34 22.66
CA GLU A 172 9.04 3.08 23.10
C GLU A 172 10.23 2.71 22.23
N ARG A 173 11.07 3.69 21.92
CA ARG A 173 12.33 3.46 21.23
C ARG A 173 13.49 4.01 22.05
N ILE A 174 14.37 3.11 22.45
CA ILE A 174 15.66 3.42 23.07
C ILE A 174 16.71 3.43 21.97
N ARG A 175 17.46 4.52 21.89
CA ARG A 175 18.68 4.60 21.10
C ARG A 175 19.75 5.28 21.93
N VAL A 176 20.81 4.55 22.22
CA VAL A 176 21.93 5.05 23.01
C VAL A 176 23.26 4.76 22.34
N PHE A 177 24.17 5.68 22.55
CA PHE A 177 25.56 5.57 22.13
C PHE A 177 26.44 5.52 23.36
N PHE A 178 27.49 4.72 23.28
CA PHE A 178 28.47 4.60 24.34
C PHE A 178 29.06 5.97 24.66
N ASN A 179 29.11 6.26 25.96
CA ASN A 179 29.92 7.34 26.50
C ASN A 179 30.60 6.82 27.78
N PRO A 180 31.65 7.50 28.30
CA PRO A 180 32.37 7.04 29.48
C PRO A 180 31.50 6.81 30.73
N ASP A 181 30.36 7.52 30.83
CA ASP A 181 29.43 7.46 31.97
C ASP A 181 28.31 6.42 31.79
N ASN A 182 28.15 5.87 30.59
CA ASN A 182 27.10 4.91 30.22
C ASN A 182 27.71 3.75 29.44
N ARG A 183 28.00 2.66 30.15
CA ARG A 183 28.40 1.39 29.55
C ARG A 183 27.17 0.67 29.03
N ILE A 184 27.24 0.17 27.81
CA ILE A 184 26.15 -0.59 27.18
C ILE A 184 26.52 -2.08 27.21
N PRO A 185 26.03 -2.85 28.20
CA PRO A 185 26.29 -4.28 28.25
C PRO A 185 25.53 -5.01 27.12
N PHE A 186 26.20 -5.94 26.48
CA PHE A 186 25.58 -6.85 25.53
C PHE A 186 24.65 -7.85 26.24
N SER A 187 23.42 -8.01 25.73
CA SER A 187 22.50 -9.07 26.14
C SER A 187 22.19 -9.96 24.95
N ALA A 188 22.52 -11.25 25.05
CA ALA A 188 22.17 -12.27 24.08
C ALA A 188 20.70 -12.70 24.15
N ASP A 189 19.98 -12.39 25.24
CA ASP A 189 18.57 -12.73 25.40
C ASP A 189 17.70 -11.70 24.66
N PRO A 190 17.07 -12.07 23.54
CA PRO A 190 16.24 -11.17 22.76
C PRO A 190 14.97 -10.70 23.49
N ASN A 191 14.53 -11.40 24.55
CA ASN A 191 13.37 -11.02 25.34
C ASN A 191 13.75 -10.31 26.66
N GLY A 192 15.03 -10.35 27.03
CA GLY A 192 15.60 -9.74 28.23
C GLY A 192 16.47 -8.52 27.91
N GLN A 193 16.01 -7.72 26.95
CA GLN A 193 16.67 -6.50 26.50
C GLN A 193 16.45 -5.37 27.53
N SER A 194 17.51 -4.61 27.86
CA SER A 194 17.41 -3.60 28.91
C SER A 194 16.66 -2.36 28.43
N THR A 195 15.71 -1.92 29.24
CA THR A 195 14.95 -0.67 29.02
C THR A 195 15.53 0.52 29.76
N ASP A 196 16.55 0.32 30.60
CA ASP A 196 17.15 1.33 31.46
C ASP A 196 18.65 1.46 31.16
N ILE A 197 18.97 1.95 29.95
CA ILE A 197 20.33 2.26 29.52
C ILE A 197 20.31 3.69 29.02
N GLY A 198 20.73 4.67 29.84
CA GLY A 198 20.95 6.08 29.49
C GLY A 198 19.78 6.82 28.82
N SER A 199 19.31 7.91 29.43
CA SER A 199 18.12 8.68 29.01
C SER A 199 18.15 9.23 27.57
N ALA A 200 17.72 8.42 26.60
CA ALA A 200 17.35 8.87 25.26
C ALA A 200 16.21 7.99 24.71
N SER A 201 15.02 8.16 25.29
CA SER A 201 13.76 7.67 24.72
C SER A 201 13.22 8.74 23.78
N THR A 202 13.07 8.42 22.50
CA THR A 202 12.43 9.33 21.53
C THR A 202 11.18 8.66 20.98
N ASN A 203 10.03 9.26 21.23
CA ASN A 203 8.76 8.85 20.63
C ASN A 203 8.41 9.80 19.50
N GLU A 204 8.06 9.25 18.34
CA GLU A 204 7.49 10.00 17.23
C GLU A 204 5.97 9.92 17.35
N ILE A 205 5.34 11.04 17.69
CA ILE A 205 3.88 11.15 17.76
C ILE A 205 3.42 11.83 16.45
N ASN A 206 2.52 11.18 15.72
CA ASN A 206 1.93 11.71 14.48
C ASN A 206 0.44 11.98 14.73
N LEU A 207 0.01 13.24 14.76
CA LEU A 207 -1.40 13.64 14.94
C LEU A 207 -2.14 13.75 13.60
N VAL A 208 -3.44 13.46 13.65
CA VAL A 208 -4.40 13.76 12.58
C VAL A 208 -5.26 14.94 13.01
N ASP A 209 -5.50 15.90 12.11
CA ASP A 209 -6.47 16.97 12.36
C ASP A 209 -7.87 16.38 12.62
N PRO A 210 -8.59 16.78 13.68
CA PRO A 210 -9.94 16.30 13.96
C PRO A 210 -10.94 16.49 12.80
N ASP A 211 -10.75 17.52 11.96
CA ASP A 211 -11.61 17.83 10.81
C ASP A 211 -11.10 17.21 9.50
N TYR A 212 -10.09 16.33 9.57
CA TYR A 212 -9.49 15.69 8.41
C TYR A 212 -10.51 14.85 7.63
N ARG A 213 -10.59 15.10 6.32
CA ARG A 213 -11.36 14.30 5.37
C ARG A 213 -10.42 13.55 4.43
N PHE A 214 -10.63 12.25 4.33
CA PHE A 214 -9.83 11.41 3.45
C PHE A 214 -10.03 11.76 1.96
N PRO A 215 -9.03 11.47 1.11
CA PRO A 215 -9.09 11.78 -0.31
C PRO A 215 -10.29 11.14 -1.02
N GLN A 216 -11.11 11.97 -1.66
CA GLN A 216 -12.23 11.53 -2.49
C GLN A 216 -11.87 11.73 -3.97
N LEU A 217 -12.29 10.79 -4.82
CA LEU A 217 -11.95 10.82 -6.24
C LEU A 217 -13.22 10.85 -7.09
N LEU A 218 -13.29 11.83 -7.99
CA LEU A 218 -14.31 11.92 -9.02
C LEU A 218 -13.70 11.52 -10.37
N ARG A 219 -14.33 10.58 -11.07
CA ARG A 219 -13.95 10.17 -12.41
C ARG A 219 -15.13 10.28 -13.37
N GLY A 220 -14.83 10.62 -14.63
CA GLY A 220 -15.81 10.67 -15.70
C GLY A 220 -15.23 10.18 -17.01
N ASN A 221 -16.08 9.65 -17.88
CA ASN A 221 -15.70 9.24 -19.22
C ASN A 221 -16.73 9.68 -20.26
N LEU A 222 -16.25 9.91 -21.48
CA LEU A 222 -17.07 10.17 -22.66
C LEU A 222 -16.45 9.44 -23.86
N GLY A 223 -17.22 8.53 -24.44
CA GLY A 223 -16.89 7.75 -25.63
C GLY A 223 -17.82 8.12 -26.78
N TYR A 224 -17.24 8.18 -27.97
CA TYR A 224 -17.91 8.38 -29.25
C TYR A 224 -17.46 7.27 -30.18
N ASP A 225 -18.41 6.44 -30.64
CA ASP A 225 -18.17 5.36 -31.58
C ASP A 225 -19.01 5.60 -32.84
N ARG A 226 -18.39 5.58 -34.02
CA ARG A 226 -19.08 5.77 -35.30
C ARG A 226 -18.63 4.79 -36.36
N ASP A 227 -19.60 4.14 -37.01
CA ASP A 227 -19.36 3.43 -38.27
C ASP A 227 -19.01 4.46 -39.35
N LEU A 228 -17.84 4.27 -39.98
CA LEU A 228 -17.31 5.20 -40.97
C LEU A 228 -17.88 4.94 -42.38
N GLY A 229 -18.63 3.84 -42.57
CA GLY A 229 -19.29 3.51 -43.83
C GLY A 229 -18.36 2.99 -44.93
N PHE A 230 -17.07 2.81 -44.63
CA PHE A 230 -16.09 2.25 -45.56
C PHE A 230 -15.27 1.16 -44.89
N PHE A 231 -14.92 0.12 -45.66
CA PHE A 231 -14.13 -1.04 -45.22
C PHE A 231 -14.61 -1.73 -43.93
N ASN A 232 -15.89 -1.56 -43.54
CA ASN A 232 -16.44 -2.01 -42.25
C ASN A 232 -15.65 -1.48 -41.03
N LEU A 233 -15.14 -0.25 -41.13
CA LEU A 233 -14.38 0.39 -40.05
C LEU A 233 -15.29 1.16 -39.09
N ILE A 234 -15.00 1.01 -37.80
CA ILE A 234 -15.61 1.80 -36.72
C ILE A 234 -14.51 2.69 -36.14
N GLY A 235 -14.73 4.00 -36.17
CA GLY A 235 -13.88 4.98 -35.50
C GLY A 235 -14.36 5.18 -34.06
N SER A 236 -13.42 5.20 -33.11
CA SER A 236 -13.69 5.42 -31.69
C SER A 236 -12.83 6.54 -31.14
N VAL A 237 -13.43 7.43 -30.35
CA VAL A 237 -12.74 8.47 -29.58
C VAL A 237 -13.20 8.38 -28.14
N GLU A 238 -12.26 8.42 -27.20
CA GLU A 238 -12.55 8.32 -25.77
C GLU A 238 -11.84 9.43 -25.00
N LEU A 239 -12.57 10.07 -24.09
CA LEU A 239 -12.08 11.08 -23.17
C LEU A 239 -12.26 10.59 -21.74
N LEU A 240 -11.22 10.75 -20.94
CA LEU A 240 -11.21 10.36 -19.53
C LEU A 240 -10.88 11.59 -18.68
N PHE A 241 -11.66 11.79 -17.63
CA PHE A 241 -11.48 12.85 -16.65
C PHE A 241 -11.33 12.24 -15.25
N SER A 242 -10.37 12.74 -14.48
CA SER A 242 -10.16 12.35 -13.09
C SER A 242 -9.77 13.57 -12.28
N LYS A 243 -10.42 13.76 -11.13
CA LYS A 243 -10.14 14.87 -10.20
C LYS A 243 -10.23 14.38 -8.77
N THR A 244 -9.15 14.58 -8.03
CA THR A 244 -9.13 14.42 -6.58
C THR A 244 -9.84 15.61 -5.95
N LEU A 245 -10.87 15.36 -5.15
CA LEU A 245 -11.69 16.38 -4.49
C LEU A 245 -11.10 16.79 -3.13
N GLN A 246 -10.36 15.89 -2.48
CA GLN A 246 -9.70 16.09 -1.19
C GLN A 246 -8.30 15.47 -1.24
N TYR A 247 -7.29 16.09 -0.63
CA TYR A 247 -5.93 15.56 -0.63
C TYR A 247 -5.31 15.65 0.77
N ILE A 248 -4.21 14.92 0.95
CA ILE A 248 -3.47 14.84 2.22
C ILE A 248 -2.32 15.84 2.17
N ASP A 249 -2.17 16.64 3.21
CA ASP A 249 -1.00 17.47 3.44
C ASP A 249 -0.26 17.03 4.72
N TYR A 250 1.06 16.96 4.67
CA TYR A 250 1.92 16.48 5.76
C TYR A 250 2.79 17.62 6.27
N ARG A 251 2.69 17.92 7.58
CA ARG A 251 3.53 18.94 8.21
C ARG A 251 4.18 18.43 9.47
N ASN A 252 5.51 18.47 9.51
CA ASN A 252 6.26 18.25 10.75
C ASN A 252 6.21 19.53 11.60
N LEU A 253 5.55 19.49 12.76
CA LEU A 253 5.45 20.67 13.64
C LEU A 253 6.72 20.94 14.44
N ASN A 254 7.69 20.03 14.44
CA ASN A 254 8.97 20.21 15.14
C ASN A 254 9.99 21.03 14.34
N LEU A 255 9.70 21.32 13.08
CA LEU A 255 10.59 22.09 12.21
C LEU A 255 10.21 23.56 12.29
N VAL A 256 11.12 24.36 12.85
CA VAL A 256 11.08 25.82 12.78
C VAL A 256 12.15 26.24 11.79
N GLU A 257 11.76 27.06 10.82
CA GLU A 257 12.72 27.63 9.88
C GLU A 257 13.78 28.42 10.65
N SER A 258 15.03 27.94 10.60
CA SER A 258 16.17 28.48 11.33
C SER A 258 17.08 29.34 10.46
N GLY A 259 16.81 29.42 9.15
CA GLY A 259 17.58 30.20 8.20
C GLY A 259 17.38 29.71 6.77
N ALA A 260 18.33 30.05 5.91
CA ALA A 260 18.42 29.54 4.55
C ALA A 260 19.81 28.93 4.31
N ALA A 261 19.85 27.83 3.57
CA ALA A 261 21.06 27.25 3.02
C ALA A 261 21.67 28.25 2.00
N PRO A 262 22.96 28.08 1.65
CA PRO A 262 23.64 28.99 0.72
C PRO A 262 22.98 29.11 -0.67
N ASP A 263 22.13 28.15 -1.04
CA ASP A 263 21.35 28.11 -2.27
C ASP A 263 19.93 28.72 -2.11
N GLY A 264 19.64 29.32 -0.96
CA GLY A 264 18.36 29.96 -0.64
C GLY A 264 17.26 29.00 -0.19
N GLN A 265 17.52 27.69 -0.10
CA GLN A 265 16.54 26.75 0.45
C GLN A 265 16.40 26.95 1.96
N PRO A 266 15.19 26.97 2.53
CA PRO A 266 15.01 27.13 3.96
C PRO A 266 15.68 25.98 4.72
N THR A 267 16.47 26.33 5.73
CA THR A 267 17.00 25.37 6.72
C THR A 267 16.10 25.38 7.94
N TYR A 268 15.91 24.20 8.52
CA TYR A 268 15.03 24.04 9.67
C TYR A 268 15.85 23.57 10.87
N GLY A 269 15.68 24.27 11.99
CA GLY A 269 16.21 23.90 13.28
C GLY A 269 15.18 23.08 14.05
N ARG A 270 15.66 22.27 14.99
CA ARG A 270 14.80 21.66 16.02
C ARG A 270 14.47 22.75 17.04
N LEU A 271 13.25 22.79 17.57
CA LEU A 271 12.95 23.59 18.76
C LEU A 271 14.00 23.26 19.81
N GLU A 272 14.80 24.23 20.26
CA GLU A 272 15.67 24.00 21.42
C GLU A 272 14.75 23.72 22.61
N LEU A 273 14.75 22.45 22.99
CA LEU A 273 14.05 21.93 24.14
C LEU A 273 14.82 22.39 25.38
N LEU A 274 14.69 23.67 25.75
CA LEU A 274 15.16 24.14 27.05
C LEU A 274 14.49 23.28 28.13
N ALA A 275 15.30 22.50 28.84
CA ALA A 275 14.96 21.86 30.10
C ALA A 275 13.74 20.89 30.09
N GLY A 276 13.77 19.83 29.29
CA GLY A 276 12.94 18.65 29.55
C GLY A 276 11.46 18.72 29.12
N ALA A 277 11.12 19.52 28.11
CA ALA A 277 9.77 19.50 27.53
C ALA A 277 9.54 18.29 26.59
N PRO A 278 8.35 17.68 26.52
CA PRO A 278 8.09 16.55 25.62
C PRO A 278 8.21 16.92 24.14
N VAL A 279 8.69 15.98 23.32
CA VAL A 279 8.72 16.08 21.85
C VAL A 279 7.29 16.31 21.34
N GLN A 280 7.07 17.40 20.59
CA GLN A 280 5.74 17.71 20.04
C GLN A 280 5.53 17.00 18.68
N PRO A 281 4.27 16.72 18.28
CA PRO A 281 3.97 15.81 17.17
C PRO A 281 4.02 16.41 15.75
N VAL A 282 4.07 15.56 14.72
CA VAL A 282 3.76 15.90 13.30
C VAL A 282 2.23 16.01 13.15
N ARG A 283 1.68 16.95 12.36
CA ARG A 283 0.22 17.11 12.15
C ARG A 283 -0.15 17.01 10.68
N LEU A 284 -1.11 16.14 10.35
CA LEU A 284 -1.78 16.14 9.05
C LEU A 284 -2.82 17.27 9.03
N LEU A 285 -2.88 18.06 7.96
CA LEU A 285 -3.84 19.16 7.83
C LEU A 285 -4.76 18.97 6.61
N PRO A 286 -6.04 19.38 6.69
CA PRO A 286 -6.87 19.52 5.50
C PRO A 286 -6.45 20.79 4.72
N HIS A 287 -6.44 20.71 3.39
CA HIS A 287 -6.27 21.90 2.55
C HIS A 287 -7.43 22.06 1.58
N SER A 288 -8.15 23.17 1.72
CA SER A 288 -9.26 23.56 0.84
C SER A 288 -8.83 24.76 -0.03
N GLY A 289 -7.99 24.51 -1.04
CA GLY A 289 -7.42 25.59 -1.86
C GLY A 289 -6.87 25.09 -3.19
N ARG A 290 -7.19 25.80 -4.28
CA ARG A 290 -6.48 25.71 -5.55
C ARG A 290 -5.18 26.49 -5.39
N ALA A 291 -4.03 25.83 -5.29
CA ALA A 291 -2.76 26.50 -5.54
C ALA A 291 -1.74 25.55 -6.18
N GLY A 292 -1.09 26.07 -7.21
CA GLY A 292 -0.08 25.38 -7.99
C GLY A 292 1.12 24.97 -7.15
N GLY A 293 1.61 23.77 -7.44
CA GLY A 293 2.77 23.16 -6.81
C GLY A 293 3.14 21.95 -7.64
N HIS A 294 3.79 22.20 -8.78
CA HIS A 294 4.48 21.16 -9.53
C HIS A 294 5.41 20.45 -8.55
N HIS A 295 5.12 19.18 -8.19
CA HIS A 295 6.08 18.10 -7.94
C HIS A 295 5.56 16.92 -7.10
N ALA A 296 4.43 17.02 -6.39
CA ALA A 296 3.96 15.92 -5.52
C ALA A 296 2.99 14.89 -6.18
N GLY A 297 2.58 15.10 -7.43
CA GLY A 297 1.47 14.33 -8.06
C GLY A 297 1.83 13.14 -8.94
N ARG A 298 3.12 12.83 -9.19
CA ARG A 298 3.51 11.87 -10.24
C ARG A 298 3.62 10.40 -9.84
N LEU A 299 3.56 10.06 -8.55
CA LEU A 299 3.82 8.69 -8.07
C LEU A 299 2.57 7.81 -7.88
N LEU A 300 1.36 8.39 -7.85
CA LEU A 300 0.10 7.62 -7.71
C LEU A 300 -0.57 7.26 -9.05
N GLN A 301 -0.08 7.79 -10.18
CA GLN A 301 -0.73 7.58 -11.50
C GLN A 301 -0.37 6.25 -12.19
N ARG A 302 0.65 5.52 -11.74
CA ARG A 302 1.12 4.31 -12.45
C ARG A 302 0.54 2.97 -11.96
N ALA A 303 -0.16 2.93 -10.82
CA ALA A 303 -0.65 1.67 -10.24
C ALA A 303 -2.13 1.34 -10.52
N ALA A 304 -2.93 2.27 -11.07
CA ALA A 304 -4.39 2.09 -11.24
C ALA A 304 -4.84 2.01 -12.72
N GLY A 305 -3.95 1.57 -13.61
CA GLY A 305 -4.21 1.46 -15.06
C GLY A 305 -5.06 0.28 -15.52
N ALA A 306 -5.73 -0.44 -14.60
CA ALA A 306 -6.59 -1.56 -14.94
C ALA A 306 -8.07 -1.13 -14.98
N SER A 307 -8.55 -0.91 -16.20
CA SER A 307 -9.89 -1.28 -16.65
C SER A 307 -11.10 -0.65 -15.93
N LEU A 308 -11.40 0.63 -16.21
CA LEU A 308 -12.78 1.12 -16.11
C LEU A 308 -13.58 0.63 -17.34
N GLN A 309 -13.73 -0.69 -17.48
CA GLN A 309 -14.64 -1.27 -18.46
C GLN A 309 -15.97 -1.57 -17.77
N LEU A 310 -16.96 -0.71 -18.03
CA LEU A 310 -18.34 -0.97 -17.65
C LEU A 310 -18.76 -2.34 -18.22
N PRO A 311 -19.40 -3.23 -17.44
CA PRO A 311 -19.64 -4.65 -17.78
C PRO A 311 -20.58 -4.93 -18.97
N GLY A 312 -20.82 -3.98 -19.87
CA GLY A 312 -21.71 -4.11 -21.02
C GLY A 312 -21.13 -4.81 -22.26
N ARG A 313 -19.80 -4.87 -22.42
CA ARG A 313 -19.18 -5.36 -23.68
C ARG A 313 -19.05 -6.89 -23.78
N GLU A 314 -18.94 -7.63 -22.68
CA GLU A 314 -18.70 -9.09 -22.75
C GLU A 314 -19.94 -9.94 -23.11
N ARG A 315 -21.16 -9.49 -22.78
CA ARG A 315 -22.39 -10.26 -23.06
C ARG A 315 -22.87 -10.15 -24.52
N GLN A 316 -22.47 -9.13 -25.27
CA GLN A 316 -22.81 -9.01 -26.70
C GLN A 316 -21.89 -9.86 -27.59
N GLN A 317 -20.61 -10.03 -27.24
CA GLN A 317 -19.68 -10.90 -27.99
C GLN A 317 -20.17 -12.37 -27.98
N ARG A 318 -20.55 -12.89 -26.80
CA ARG A 318 -21.02 -14.29 -26.66
C ARG A 318 -22.36 -14.58 -27.33
N ARG A 319 -23.23 -13.58 -27.50
CA ARG A 319 -24.52 -13.75 -28.22
C ARG A 319 -24.36 -13.65 -29.75
N ARG A 320 -23.38 -12.92 -30.25
CA ARG A 320 -23.06 -12.88 -31.70
C ARG A 320 -22.36 -14.15 -32.17
N ASP A 321 -21.48 -14.73 -31.37
CA ASP A 321 -20.78 -15.98 -31.72
C ASP A 321 -21.69 -17.23 -31.69
N ALA A 322 -22.77 -17.20 -30.90
CA ALA A 322 -23.75 -18.28 -30.83
C ALA A 322 -24.68 -18.35 -32.06
N GLY A 323 -24.82 -17.24 -32.81
CA GLY A 323 -25.70 -17.15 -33.99
C GLY A 323 -25.06 -17.55 -35.31
N GLN A 324 -23.73 -17.80 -35.36
CA GLN A 324 -22.99 -18.03 -36.61
C GLN A 324 -22.46 -19.45 -36.81
N ARG A 325 -22.97 -20.47 -36.09
CA ARG A 325 -22.56 -21.86 -36.33
C ARG A 325 -23.73 -22.84 -36.51
N PRO A 326 -24.25 -22.96 -37.75
CA PRO A 326 -24.64 -24.26 -38.25
C PRO A 326 -24.11 -24.49 -39.69
N ALA A 327 -22.80 -24.77 -39.87
CA ALA A 327 -22.30 -25.25 -41.18
C ALA A 327 -20.91 -25.93 -41.20
N LEU A 328 -20.26 -26.22 -40.05
CA LEU A 328 -18.87 -26.73 -40.05
C LEU A 328 -18.67 -28.03 -39.24
N ARG A 329 -19.72 -28.86 -39.13
CA ARG A 329 -19.63 -30.20 -38.51
C ARG A 329 -19.86 -31.39 -39.45
N ALA A 330 -19.96 -31.18 -40.76
CA ALA A 330 -20.09 -32.26 -41.75
C ALA A 330 -18.81 -32.58 -42.56
N ALA A 331 -17.79 -31.72 -42.56
CA ALA A 331 -16.62 -31.90 -43.45
C ALA A 331 -15.36 -32.52 -42.80
N ARG A 332 -15.34 -32.79 -41.48
CA ARG A 332 -14.16 -33.33 -40.77
C ARG A 332 -14.20 -34.83 -40.42
N ARG A 333 -15.20 -35.58 -40.89
CA ARG A 333 -15.31 -37.04 -40.66
C ARG A 333 -14.88 -37.94 -41.84
N ARG A 334 -14.32 -37.40 -42.93
CA ARG A 334 -13.87 -38.21 -44.10
C ARG A 334 -12.36 -38.19 -44.42
N ARG A 335 -11.49 -37.62 -43.56
CA ARG A 335 -10.03 -37.60 -43.77
C ARG A 335 -9.20 -38.21 -42.62
N GLY A 336 -9.72 -39.24 -41.95
CA GLY A 336 -9.05 -39.93 -40.83
C GLY A 336 -8.74 -41.42 -41.06
N HIS A 337 -9.06 -41.96 -42.24
CA HIS A 337 -8.84 -43.38 -42.58
C HIS A 337 -7.98 -43.51 -43.84
N ARG A 338 -6.68 -43.22 -43.72
CA ARG A 338 -5.62 -43.71 -44.62
C ARG A 338 -4.25 -43.27 -44.07
N HIS A 339 -3.82 -43.86 -42.96
CA HIS A 339 -2.41 -44.04 -42.61
C HIS A 339 -2.30 -45.05 -41.45
N ARG A 340 -2.70 -46.29 -41.75
CA ARG A 340 -2.16 -47.49 -41.08
C ARG A 340 -1.27 -48.18 -42.10
N ARG A 341 0.04 -48.07 -41.95
CA ARG A 341 1.07 -49.07 -42.32
C ARG A 341 2.45 -48.41 -42.26
N ARG A 342 3.40 -49.14 -41.66
CA ARG A 342 4.87 -48.90 -41.56
C ARG A 342 5.25 -47.90 -40.46
N LEU A 343 6.11 -48.18 -39.47
CA LEU A 343 7.03 -49.28 -39.20
C LEU A 343 7.24 -49.41 -37.67
N ARG A 344 7.25 -50.67 -37.19
CA ARG A 344 7.89 -51.09 -35.93
C ARG A 344 9.38 -51.37 -36.21
N ARG A 345 10.21 -51.37 -35.14
CA ARG A 345 11.65 -51.73 -35.03
C ARG A 345 12.59 -50.52 -35.21
N CYS A 346 13.61 -50.25 -34.38
CA CYS A 346 14.34 -51.03 -33.37
C CYS A 346 14.71 -50.13 -32.17
N GLY A 347 14.88 -50.76 -31.01
CA GLY A 347 15.77 -50.27 -29.96
C GLY A 347 16.97 -51.21 -29.85
N SER A 348 18.13 -50.63 -29.57
CA SER A 348 19.26 -51.14 -28.80
C SER A 348 20.24 -49.99 -28.63
#